data_AF-A0A2I1EXX0-F1
#
_entry.id   AF-A0A2I1EXX0-F1
#
_cell.length_a   1.000
_cell.length_b   1.000
_cell.length_c   1.000
_cell.angle_alpha   90.00
_cell.angle_beta   90.00
_cell.angle_gamma   90.00
#
_symmetry.space_group_name_H-M   'P 1'
#
loop_
_entity.id
_entity.type
_entity.pdbx_description
1 polymer ?
#
loop_
_entity_poly.entity_id
_entity_poly.type
_entity_poly.pdbx_seq_one_letter_code
_entity_poly.pdbx_strand_id
1 'polypeptide(L)'
;MNNNFNDNELLQLLFQKKYLENISLGPCMTSMSKQILLESIRKYCVKIKFFESIESHNIDNFQLILDSIKNFKQSLNYLSIENLSYFNEYASYMMLNLGQILPYKLEYLSLQLDVKSSNDLEVFLKHIKNIFIEKLIIKVN
;
A
#
# COMPACT_ATOMS: atom_id res chain seq x y z
N MET A 1 14.09 -36.85 -3.57
CA MET A 1 13.71 -35.84 -4.59
C MET A 1 13.16 -34.64 -3.83
N ASN A 2 13.99 -33.60 -3.64
CA ASN A 2 13.54 -32.36 -3.00
C ASN A 2 12.74 -31.57 -4.01
N ASN A 3 11.42 -31.55 -3.84
CA ASN A 3 10.53 -30.63 -4.54
C ASN A 3 10.74 -29.22 -3.97
N ASN A 4 11.90 -28.61 -4.25
CA ASN A 4 12.12 -27.19 -4.03
C ASN A 4 11.46 -26.43 -5.19
N PHE A 5 10.12 -26.41 -5.22
CA PHE A 5 9.45 -25.30 -5.87
C PHE A 5 9.87 -24.05 -5.08
N ASN A 6 10.59 -23.14 -5.73
CA ASN A 6 11.03 -21.91 -5.10
C ASN A 6 9.77 -21.14 -4.71
N ASP A 7 9.60 -20.77 -3.43
CA ASP A 7 8.37 -20.11 -2.93
C ASP A 7 7.97 -18.89 -3.79
N ASN A 8 8.95 -18.24 -4.40
CA ASN A 8 8.79 -17.14 -5.36
C ASN A 8 8.02 -17.52 -6.62
N GLU A 9 8.19 -18.73 -7.16
CA GLU A 9 7.51 -19.19 -8.38
C GLU A 9 6.02 -19.47 -8.13
N LEU A 10 5.71 -20.10 -6.99
CA LEU A 10 4.33 -20.34 -6.55
C LEU A 10 3.58 -19.02 -6.29
N LEU A 11 4.24 -18.03 -5.70
CA LEU A 11 3.68 -16.70 -5.51
C LEU A 11 3.40 -16.01 -6.85
N GLN A 12 4.32 -16.06 -7.82
CA GLN A 12 4.09 -15.49 -9.15
C GLN A 12 2.89 -16.12 -9.86
N LEU A 13 2.76 -17.46 -9.79
CA LEU A 13 1.60 -18.17 -10.35
C LEU A 13 0.30 -17.78 -9.65
N LEU A 14 0.34 -17.52 -8.34
CA LEU A 14 -0.83 -17.02 -7.61
C LEU A 14 -1.25 -15.65 -8.12
N PHE A 15 -0.34 -14.68 -8.26
CA PHE A 15 -0.67 -13.32 -8.68
C PHE A 15 -1.10 -13.18 -10.14
N GLN A 16 -0.76 -14.15 -11.00
CA GLN A 16 -1.25 -14.20 -12.37
C GLN A 16 -2.74 -14.56 -12.48
N LYS A 17 -3.38 -14.98 -11.38
CA LYS A 17 -4.81 -15.27 -11.36
C LYS A 17 -5.61 -13.97 -11.55
N LYS A 18 -6.31 -13.87 -12.68
CA LYS A 18 -7.12 -12.70 -13.08
C LYS A 18 -8.28 -12.34 -12.14
N TYR A 19 -8.56 -13.16 -11.12
CA TYR A 19 -9.67 -13.00 -10.18
C TYR A 19 -9.25 -12.52 -8.79
N LEU A 20 -7.96 -12.22 -8.56
CA LEU A 20 -7.54 -11.67 -7.27
C LEU A 20 -8.04 -10.23 -7.12
N GLU A 21 -8.78 -10.00 -6.04
CA GLU A 21 -9.35 -8.69 -5.70
C GLU A 21 -8.91 -8.19 -4.33
N ASN A 22 -8.39 -9.04 -3.45
CA ASN A 22 -8.07 -8.67 -2.07
C ASN A 22 -6.68 -9.14 -1.68
N ILE A 23 -5.85 -8.23 -1.14
CA ILE A 23 -4.48 -8.52 -0.72
C ILE A 23 -4.21 -7.83 0.63
N SER A 24 -3.67 -8.57 1.59
CA SER A 24 -3.13 -8.04 2.84
C SER A 24 -1.70 -8.52 3.03
N LEU A 25 -0.80 -7.58 3.34
CA LEU A 25 0.62 -7.82 3.62
C LEU A 25 0.89 -7.63 5.11
N GLY A 26 0.93 -8.74 5.85
CA GLY A 26 1.09 -8.77 7.31
C GLY A 26 2.51 -8.46 7.81
N PRO A 27 2.68 -8.28 9.14
CA PRO A 27 3.91 -7.77 9.76
C PRO A 27 5.07 -8.78 9.79
N CYS A 28 4.80 -10.06 9.57
CA CYS A 28 5.80 -11.13 9.71
C CYS A 28 6.66 -11.35 8.45
N MET A 29 6.57 -10.48 7.44
CA MET A 29 7.35 -10.61 6.21
C MET A 29 8.70 -9.87 6.32
N THR A 30 9.77 -10.54 5.89
CA THR A 30 11.06 -9.87 5.71
C THR A 30 10.94 -8.78 4.63
N SER A 31 11.76 -7.73 4.72
CA SER A 31 11.76 -6.66 3.71
C SER A 31 11.96 -7.17 2.29
N MET A 32 12.81 -8.19 2.10
CA MET A 32 13.09 -8.82 0.80
C MET A 32 11.90 -9.62 0.28
N SER A 33 11.28 -10.46 1.12
CA SER A 33 10.08 -11.21 0.72
C SER A 33 8.94 -10.28 0.34
N LYS A 34 8.77 -9.18 1.09
CA LYS A 34 7.76 -8.17 0.81
C LYS A 34 8.03 -7.43 -0.51
N GLN A 35 9.28 -7.15 -0.82
CA GLN A 35 9.67 -6.54 -2.09
C GLN A 35 9.28 -7.41 -3.30
N ILE A 36 9.68 -8.69 -3.30
CA ILE A 36 9.35 -9.65 -4.36
C ILE A 36 7.83 -9.76 -4.56
N LEU A 37 7.10 -9.75 -3.45
CA LEU A 37 5.66 -9.81 -3.44
C LEU A 37 5.04 -8.55 -4.07
N LEU A 38 5.48 -7.37 -3.66
CA LEU A 38 5.03 -6.10 -4.20
C LEU A 38 5.38 -5.94 -5.69
N GLU A 39 6.54 -6.42 -6.13
CA GLU A 39 6.90 -6.47 -7.55
C GLU A 39 5.92 -7.34 -8.36
N SER A 40 5.53 -8.49 -7.80
CA SER A 40 4.55 -9.39 -8.41
C SER A 40 3.15 -8.77 -8.45
N ILE A 41 2.73 -8.14 -7.36
CA ILE A 41 1.45 -7.42 -7.27
C ILE A 41 1.41 -6.30 -8.33
N ARG A 42 2.43 -5.45 -8.35
CA ARG A 42 2.56 -4.36 -9.32
C ARG A 42 2.47 -4.87 -10.76
N LYS A 43 3.08 -6.02 -11.05
CA LYS A 43 3.15 -6.60 -12.39
C LYS A 43 1.85 -7.26 -12.86
N TYR A 44 1.15 -7.97 -11.98
CA TYR A 44 0.06 -8.86 -12.38
C TYR A 44 -1.33 -8.43 -11.88
N CYS A 45 -1.42 -7.67 -10.79
CA CYS A 45 -2.68 -7.34 -10.14
C CYS A 45 -3.19 -5.95 -10.56
N VAL A 46 -4.29 -5.92 -11.30
CA VAL A 46 -4.91 -4.66 -11.80
C VAL A 46 -6.35 -4.43 -11.35
N LYS A 47 -6.96 -5.41 -10.66
CA LYS A 47 -8.37 -5.37 -10.22
C LYS A 47 -8.53 -5.49 -8.70
N ILE A 48 -7.54 -5.02 -7.95
CA ILE A 48 -7.58 -5.06 -6.48
C ILE A 48 -8.63 -4.07 -5.98
N LYS A 49 -9.55 -4.57 -5.17
CA LYS A 49 -10.59 -3.84 -4.43
C LYS A 49 -10.19 -3.56 -3.00
N PHE A 50 -9.46 -4.48 -2.37
CA PHE A 50 -8.95 -4.35 -1.01
C PHE A 50 -7.43 -4.49 -1.01
N PHE A 51 -6.74 -3.47 -0.50
CA PHE A 51 -5.31 -3.52 -0.28
C PHE A 51 -4.97 -3.08 1.14
N GLU A 52 -4.27 -3.95 1.85
CA GLU A 52 -3.72 -3.67 3.17
C GLU A 52 -2.21 -3.96 3.18
N SER A 53 -1.45 -3.06 3.79
CA SER A 53 -0.03 -3.25 3.99
C SER A 53 0.39 -2.68 5.34
N ILE A 54 0.92 -3.55 6.19
CA ILE A 54 1.60 -3.16 7.43
C ILE A 54 3.06 -2.96 7.10
N GLU A 55 3.54 -1.74 7.26
CA GLU A 55 4.81 -1.30 6.69
C GLU A 55 6.05 -2.04 7.21
N SER A 56 7.04 -2.19 6.32
CA SER A 56 8.38 -2.68 6.59
C SER A 56 9.39 -1.53 6.44
N HIS A 57 10.49 -1.53 7.19
CA HIS A 57 11.53 -0.50 7.25
C HIS A 57 12.38 -0.29 5.95
N ASN A 58 11.80 -0.35 4.74
CA ASN A 58 12.51 -0.24 3.47
C ASN A 58 11.80 0.72 2.50
N ILE A 59 12.53 1.75 2.03
CA ILE A 59 12.04 2.75 1.07
C ILE A 59 11.60 2.14 -0.28
N ASP A 60 12.27 1.09 -0.76
CA ASP A 60 11.91 0.43 -2.02
C ASP A 60 10.50 -0.17 -1.93
N ASN A 61 10.15 -0.70 -0.75
CA ASN A 61 8.81 -1.21 -0.50
C ASN A 61 7.75 -0.10 -0.52
N PHE A 62 8.08 1.13 -0.09
CA PHE A 62 7.14 2.27 -0.18
C PHE A 62 6.85 2.63 -1.62
N GLN A 63 7.89 2.75 -2.44
CA GLN A 63 7.72 3.08 -3.84
C GLN A 63 6.88 2.00 -4.56
N LEU A 64 7.14 0.72 -4.27
CA LEU A 64 6.36 -0.37 -4.83
C LEU A 64 4.90 -0.40 -4.34
N ILE A 65 4.63 0.00 -3.09
CA ILE A 65 3.25 0.16 -2.57
C ILE A 65 2.54 1.28 -3.33
N LEU A 66 3.17 2.44 -3.48
CA LEU A 66 2.61 3.59 -4.20
C LEU A 66 2.33 3.23 -5.68
N ASP A 67 3.28 2.59 -6.35
CA ASP A 67 3.13 2.12 -7.72
C ASP A 67 1.97 1.13 -7.85
N SER A 68 1.85 0.21 -6.89
CA SER A 68 0.78 -0.79 -6.83
C SER A 68 -0.60 -0.12 -6.70
N ILE A 69 -0.76 0.80 -5.74
CA ILE A 69 -2.00 1.59 -5.55
C ILE A 69 -2.37 2.35 -6.83
N LYS A 70 -1.39 2.94 -7.50
CA LYS A 70 -1.59 3.63 -8.78
C LYS A 70 -2.11 2.67 -9.87
N ASN A 71 -1.60 1.45 -9.93
CA ASN A 71 -1.97 0.46 -10.94
C ASN A 71 -3.42 -0.03 -10.82
N PHE A 72 -3.89 -0.31 -9.61
CA PHE A 72 -5.26 -0.78 -9.36
C PHE A 72 -6.20 0.34 -8.85
N LYS A 73 -5.81 1.60 -9.02
CA LYS A 73 -6.58 2.79 -8.59
C LYS A 73 -8.05 2.73 -9.02
N GLN A 74 -8.35 2.25 -10.22
CA GLN A 74 -9.72 2.25 -10.75
C GLN A 74 -10.66 1.24 -10.04
N SER A 75 -10.12 0.20 -9.43
CA SER A 75 -10.89 -0.85 -8.74
C SER A 75 -10.84 -0.76 -7.22
N LEU A 76 -9.92 0.04 -6.68
CA LEU A 76 -9.64 0.11 -5.26
C LEU A 76 -10.78 0.77 -4.49
N ASN A 77 -11.39 0.03 -3.57
CA ASN A 77 -12.47 0.51 -2.69
C ASN A 77 -12.01 0.65 -1.24
N TYR A 78 -11.07 -0.20 -0.81
CA TYR A 78 -10.59 -0.29 0.56
C TYR A 78 -9.07 -0.21 0.58
N LEU A 79 -8.53 0.76 1.33
CA LEU A 79 -7.10 0.92 1.54
C LEU A 79 -6.80 1.03 3.02
N SER A 80 -5.87 0.20 3.50
CA SER A 80 -5.31 0.29 4.85
C SER A 80 -3.78 0.29 4.77
N ILE A 81 -3.15 1.31 5.34
CA ILE A 81 -1.68 1.37 5.45
C ILE A 81 -1.33 1.70 6.91
N GLU A 82 -0.58 0.79 7.53
CA GLU A 82 -0.17 0.93 8.93
C GLU A 82 1.34 1.12 9.05
N ASN A 83 1.75 1.80 10.13
CA ASN A 83 3.14 2.02 10.52
C ASN A 83 4.01 2.80 9.51
N LEU A 84 3.53 3.94 8.99
CA LEU A 84 4.38 4.90 8.23
C LEU A 84 5.50 5.54 9.08
N SER A 85 5.96 4.90 10.16
CA SER A 85 6.57 5.54 11.34
C SER A 85 8.08 5.44 11.47
N TYR A 86 8.75 4.56 10.72
CA TYR A 86 10.11 4.19 11.09
C TYR A 86 11.22 5.06 10.48
N PHE A 87 10.90 5.94 9.54
CA PHE A 87 11.87 6.90 8.98
C PHE A 87 11.23 8.26 8.67
N ASN A 88 11.68 9.28 9.40
CA ASN A 88 11.05 10.60 9.42
C ASN A 88 10.87 11.24 8.03
N GLU A 89 11.87 11.16 7.17
CA GLU A 89 11.81 11.81 5.85
C GLU A 89 10.95 11.02 4.86
N TYR A 90 10.94 9.69 4.99
CA TYR A 90 10.18 8.81 4.10
C TYR A 90 8.70 8.76 4.46
N ALA A 91 8.36 8.91 5.73
CA ALA A 91 6.98 9.04 6.21
C ALA A 91 6.27 10.22 5.52
N SER A 92 6.88 11.41 5.57
CA SER A 92 6.38 12.60 4.91
C SER A 92 6.30 12.42 3.39
N TYR A 93 7.37 11.90 2.76
CA TYR A 93 7.37 11.61 1.32
C TYR A 93 6.23 10.65 0.94
N MET A 94 6.05 9.56 1.67
CA MET A 94 5.03 8.56 1.37
C MET A 94 3.62 9.14 1.54
N MET A 95 3.36 9.85 2.64
CA MET A 95 2.07 10.49 2.89
C MET A 95 1.71 11.50 1.79
N LEU A 96 2.64 12.38 1.42
CA LEU A 96 2.41 13.41 0.39
C LEU A 96 2.11 12.78 -0.99
N ASN A 97 2.88 11.76 -1.38
CA ASN A 97 2.64 11.04 -2.65
C ASN A 97 1.36 10.22 -2.62
N LEU A 98 1.04 9.59 -1.48
CA LEU A 98 -0.18 8.83 -1.31
C LEU A 98 -1.40 9.70 -1.63
N GLY A 99 -1.48 10.90 -1.04
CA GLY A 99 -2.60 11.82 -1.27
C GLY A 99 -2.85 12.17 -2.73
N GLN A 100 -1.81 12.15 -3.58
CA GLN A 100 -1.93 12.44 -5.01
C GLN A 100 -2.42 11.26 -5.85
N ILE A 101 -2.13 10.03 -5.42
CA ILE A 101 -2.41 8.83 -6.21
C ILE A 101 -3.73 8.15 -5.86
N LEU A 102 -4.34 8.44 -4.71
CA LEU A 102 -5.61 7.83 -4.28
C LEU A 102 -6.72 7.97 -5.35
N PRO A 103 -7.63 6.98 -5.45
CA PRO A 103 -8.82 7.07 -6.30
C PRO A 103 -9.75 8.20 -5.85
N TYR A 104 -10.64 8.64 -6.75
CA TYR A 104 -11.61 9.69 -6.46
C TYR A 104 -12.71 9.25 -5.48
N LYS A 105 -12.83 7.94 -5.24
CA LYS A 105 -13.79 7.33 -4.32
C LYS A 105 -13.14 6.17 -3.57
N LEU A 106 -13.35 6.10 -2.26
CA LEU A 106 -13.06 4.97 -1.39
C LEU A 106 -14.25 4.71 -0.46
N GLU A 107 -14.55 3.44 -0.23
CA GLU A 107 -15.47 3.01 0.83
C GLU A 107 -14.76 3.02 2.20
N TYR A 108 -13.44 2.78 2.21
CA TYR A 108 -12.64 2.80 3.43
C TYR A 108 -11.21 3.25 3.17
N LEU A 109 -10.74 4.21 3.98
CA LEU A 109 -9.35 4.61 4.08
C LEU A 109 -8.92 4.58 5.55
N SER A 110 -7.92 3.75 5.87
CA SER A 110 -7.28 3.72 7.18
C SER A 110 -5.79 3.97 7.05
N LEU A 111 -5.29 4.96 7.77
CA LEU A 111 -3.88 5.33 7.77
C LEU A 111 -3.39 5.47 9.21
N GLN A 112 -2.31 4.76 9.55
CA GLN A 112 -1.52 5.04 10.74
C GLN A 112 -0.25 5.81 10.35
N LEU A 113 -0.25 7.10 10.68
CA LEU A 113 0.75 8.08 10.34
C LEU A 113 1.56 8.45 11.60
N ASP A 114 2.87 8.59 11.47
CA ASP A 114 3.72 9.24 12.47
C ASP A 114 4.08 10.62 11.91
N VAL A 115 3.35 11.64 12.35
CA VAL A 115 3.42 12.97 11.75
C VAL A 115 4.30 13.84 12.64
N LYS A 116 5.57 14.01 12.24
CA LYS A 116 6.46 14.97 12.92
C LYS A 116 6.15 16.43 12.60
N SER A 117 5.54 16.69 11.45
CA SER A 117 5.26 18.04 10.95
C SER A 117 3.77 18.19 10.65
N SER A 118 3.10 19.10 11.37
CA SER A 118 1.69 19.43 11.12
C SER A 118 1.46 19.93 9.68
N ASN A 119 2.48 20.50 9.05
CA ASN A 119 2.42 20.99 7.67
C ASN A 119 2.24 19.83 6.66
N ASP A 120 2.87 18.68 6.88
CA ASP A 120 2.78 17.56 5.93
C ASP A 120 1.38 16.94 5.96
N LEU A 121 0.78 16.82 7.16
CA LEU A 121 -0.59 16.39 7.32
C LEU A 121 -1.56 17.39 6.68
N GLU A 122 -1.34 18.70 6.85
CA GLU A 122 -2.17 19.72 6.19
C GLU A 122 -2.12 19.59 4.66
N VAL A 123 -0.92 19.40 4.08
CA VAL A 123 -0.76 19.21 2.63
C VAL A 123 -1.44 17.92 2.17
N PHE A 124 -1.31 16.81 2.92
CA PHE A 124 -2.01 15.57 2.63
C PHE A 124 -3.54 15.74 2.64
N LEU A 125 -4.08 16.39 3.68
CA LEU A 125 -5.51 16.68 3.79
C LEU A 125 -6.01 17.55 2.62
N LYS A 126 -5.20 18.51 2.17
CA LYS A 126 -5.50 19.30 0.96
C LYS A 126 -5.55 18.43 -0.31
N HIS A 127 -4.63 17.47 -0.46
CA HIS A 127 -4.64 16.55 -1.62
C HIS A 127 -5.88 15.67 -1.65
N ILE A 128 -6.35 15.20 -0.50
CA ILE A 128 -7.53 14.30 -0.44
C ILE A 128 -8.86 15.04 -0.35
N LYS A 129 -8.87 16.38 -0.29
CA LYS A 129 -10.08 17.20 -0.07
C LYS A 129 -11.24 16.89 -1.04
N ASN A 130 -10.92 16.52 -2.28
CA ASN A 130 -11.91 16.25 -3.33
C ASN A 130 -12.18 14.75 -3.52
N ILE A 131 -11.63 13.88 -2.68
CA ILE A 131 -11.84 12.44 -2.71
C ILE A 131 -13.06 12.11 -1.86
N PHE A 132 -14.00 11.35 -2.40
CA PHE A 132 -15.09 10.80 -1.61
C PHE A 132 -14.57 9.63 -0.76
N ILE A 133 -14.68 9.72 0.56
CA ILE A 133 -14.27 8.66 1.49
C ILE A 133 -15.44 8.40 2.44
N GLU A 134 -16.05 7.21 2.36
CA GLU A 134 -17.19 6.87 3.20
C GLU A 134 -16.78 6.68 4.67
N LYS A 135 -15.66 5.98 4.90
CA LYS A 135 -15.08 5.75 6.24
C LYS A 135 -13.62 6.11 6.22
N LEU A 136 -13.25 7.11 7.04
CA LEU A 136 -11.88 7.60 7.16
C LEU A 136 -11.38 7.37 8.58
N ILE A 137 -10.24 6.69 8.71
CA ILE A 137 -9.47 6.58 9.94
C ILE A 137 -8.09 7.17 9.68
N ILE A 138 -7.72 8.17 10.48
CA ILE A 138 -6.36 8.71 10.54
C ILE A 138 -5.92 8.58 11.98
N LYS A 139 -4.96 7.69 12.23
CA LYS A 139 -4.27 7.57 13.52
C LYS A 139 -2.95 8.30 13.40
N VAL A 140 -2.80 9.37 14.16
CA VAL A 140 -1.55 10.13 14.27
C VAL A 140 -0.90 9.75 15.60
N ASN A 141 0.34 9.26 15.54
CA ASN A 141 1.18 9.04 16.72
C ASN A 141 2.12 10.23 16.94
#